data_AF-A0A849FXS2-F1
#
_entry.id   AF-A0A849FXS2-F1
#
_cell.length_a   1.000
_cell.length_b   1.000
_cell.length_c   1.000
_cell.angle_alpha   90.00
_cell.angle_beta   90.00
_cell.angle_gamma   90.00
#
_symmetry.space_group_name_H-M   'P 1'
#
loop_
_entity.id
_entity.type
_entity.pdbx_description
1 polymer ?
#
loop_
_entity_poly.entity_id
_entity_poly.type
_entity_poly.pdbx_seq_one_letter_code
_entity_poly.pdbx_strand_id
1 'polypeptide(L)'
;HEARAWCEAACATGAIVPVEVESADGPRRRCLARPDIIAQAADNTAPSERVRILSPFDPALRDRKRAERLFGFSYRIEIFVPEPKRRYGYYVFPVFEGDRPIGRIDMKCLRAETCLKVRAFWPEVHIEVGKGRVQRLTTELERMARFAGASDIAFEKDWLRESHPDPK
;
A
#
# COMPACT_ATOMS: atom_id res chain seq x y z
N HIS A 1 4.10 -19.35 25.92
CA HIS A 1 4.08 -17.87 26.01
C HIS A 1 2.63 -17.41 25.97
N GLU A 2 2.22 -16.58 26.92
CA GLU A 2 0.84 -16.20 27.27
C GLU A 2 -0.14 -16.01 26.09
N ALA A 3 0.32 -15.41 24.99
CA ALA A 3 -0.49 -15.24 23.78
C ALA A 3 -1.08 -16.56 23.24
N ARG A 4 -0.31 -17.66 23.24
CA ARG A 4 -0.79 -18.96 22.78
C ARG A 4 -1.90 -19.51 23.69
N ALA A 5 -1.71 -19.43 25.00
CA ALA A 5 -2.68 -19.90 25.98
C ALA A 5 -3.98 -19.06 25.90
N TRP A 6 -3.86 -17.74 25.71
CA TRP A 6 -5.00 -16.87 25.47
C TRP A 6 -5.75 -17.26 24.19
N CYS A 7 -5.04 -17.51 23.08
CA CYS A 7 -5.66 -17.94 21.83
C CYS A 7 -6.39 -19.28 21.97
N GLU A 8 -5.79 -20.25 22.67
CA GLU A 8 -6.41 -21.56 22.93
C GLU A 8 -7.70 -21.40 23.75
N ALA A 9 -7.67 -20.59 24.82
CA ALA A 9 -8.85 -20.29 25.63
C ALA A 9 -9.94 -19.53 24.84
N ALA A 10 -9.56 -18.52 24.06
CA ALA A 10 -10.48 -17.72 23.26
C ALA A 10 -11.12 -18.53 22.11
N CYS A 11 -10.39 -19.48 21.52
CA CYS A 11 -10.95 -20.45 20.58
C CYS A 11 -11.97 -21.36 21.28
N ALA A 12 -11.68 -21.84 22.49
CA ALA A 12 -12.58 -22.71 23.23
C ALA A 12 -13.92 -22.02 23.57
N THR A 13 -13.93 -20.70 23.76
CA THR A 13 -15.16 -19.92 23.99
C THR A 13 -15.80 -19.38 22.70
N GLY A 14 -15.20 -19.63 21.53
CA GLY A 14 -15.66 -19.07 20.25
C GLY A 14 -15.47 -17.55 20.11
N ALA A 15 -14.66 -16.92 20.96
CA ALA A 15 -14.35 -15.49 20.86
C ALA A 15 -13.47 -15.16 19.65
N ILE A 16 -12.68 -16.14 19.20
CA ILE A 16 -11.94 -16.14 17.94
C ILE A 16 -12.08 -17.52 17.29
N VAL A 17 -11.90 -17.58 15.97
CA VAL A 17 -11.97 -18.82 15.20
C VAL A 17 -10.73 -19.00 14.34
N PRO A 18 -10.28 -20.24 14.11
CA PRO A 18 -9.26 -20.52 13.11
C PRO A 18 -9.79 -20.23 11.71
N VAL A 19 -9.00 -19.54 10.91
CA VAL A 19 -9.27 -19.26 9.50
C VAL A 19 -8.04 -19.58 8.66
N GLU A 20 -8.24 -19.86 7.39
CA GLU A 20 -7.15 -19.97 6.43
C GLU A 20 -7.14 -18.72 5.54
N VAL A 21 -5.97 -18.07 5.49
CA VAL A 21 -5.77 -16.90 4.64
C VAL A 21 -4.79 -17.27 3.54
N GLU A 22 -5.21 -17.09 2.29
CA GLU A 22 -4.36 -17.24 1.12
C GLU A 22 -3.33 -16.11 1.09
N SER A 23 -2.07 -16.47 0.91
CA SER A 23 -0.96 -15.51 0.79
C SER A 23 -0.79 -15.12 -0.68
N ALA A 24 -0.13 -13.99 -0.95
CA ALA A 24 0.13 -13.50 -2.30
C ALA A 24 0.96 -14.48 -3.16
N ASP A 25 1.77 -15.32 -2.53
CA ASP A 25 2.54 -16.39 -3.17
C ASP A 25 1.73 -17.69 -3.39
N GLY A 26 0.48 -17.76 -2.93
CA GLY A 26 -0.45 -18.90 -3.09
C GLY A 26 -0.68 -19.76 -1.85
N PRO A 27 0.32 -20.09 -1.01
CA PRO A 27 0.10 -20.89 0.20
C PRO A 27 -0.91 -20.28 1.16
N ARG A 28 -1.80 -21.14 1.67
CA ARG A 28 -2.72 -20.81 2.76
C ARG A 28 -2.04 -20.95 4.11
N ARG A 29 -2.33 -20.03 5.02
CA ARG A 29 -1.81 -20.04 6.38
C ARG A 29 -2.93 -19.96 7.38
N ARG A 30 -2.82 -20.81 8.41
CA ARG A 30 -3.72 -20.77 9.57
C ARG A 30 -3.51 -19.47 10.34
N CYS A 31 -4.59 -18.76 10.54
CA CYS A 31 -4.70 -17.52 11.27
C CYS A 31 -5.85 -17.62 12.28
N LEU A 32 -5.94 -16.64 13.16
CA LEU A 32 -7.06 -16.47 14.08
C LEU A 32 -7.76 -15.16 13.76
N ALA A 33 -9.09 -15.16 13.78
CA ALA A 33 -9.91 -13.99 13.47
C ALA A 33 -11.17 -13.97 14.34
N ARG A 34 -11.90 -12.85 14.30
CA ARG A 34 -13.23 -12.80 14.91
C ARG A 34 -14.21 -13.73 14.16
N PRO A 35 -15.20 -14.33 14.83
CA PRO A 35 -16.12 -15.30 14.22
C PRO A 35 -16.90 -14.76 13.01
N ASP A 36 -17.13 -13.46 12.98
CA ASP A 36 -17.91 -12.77 11.96
C ASP A 36 -17.09 -12.37 10.72
N ILE A 37 -15.77 -12.66 10.68
CA ILE A 37 -14.90 -12.19 9.59
C ILE A 37 -15.33 -12.68 8.21
N ILE A 38 -15.86 -13.92 8.11
CA ILE A 38 -16.29 -14.49 6.84
C ILE A 38 -17.56 -13.81 6.34
N ALA A 39 -18.51 -13.52 7.24
CA ALA A 39 -19.70 -12.76 6.91
C ALA A 39 -19.34 -11.32 6.49
N GLN A 40 -18.47 -10.65 7.26
CA GLN A 40 -17.97 -9.31 6.90
C GLN A 40 -17.26 -9.31 5.54
N ALA A 41 -16.48 -10.36 5.23
CA ALA A 41 -15.80 -10.48 3.95
C ALA A 41 -16.77 -10.70 2.79
N ALA A 42 -17.85 -11.47 3.00
CA ALA A 42 -18.89 -11.70 2.00
C ALA A 42 -19.73 -10.43 1.72
N ASP A 43 -19.92 -9.59 2.73
CA ASP A 43 -20.66 -8.33 2.62
C ASP A 43 -19.81 -7.18 2.04
N ASN A 44 -18.49 -7.36 1.92
CA ASN A 44 -17.61 -6.36 1.33
C ASN A 44 -17.90 -6.21 -0.17
N THR A 45 -18.05 -4.96 -0.60
CA THR A 45 -18.08 -4.65 -2.03
C THR A 45 -16.73 -4.97 -2.66
N ALA A 46 -16.76 -5.56 -3.86
CA ALA A 46 -15.55 -5.81 -4.64
C ALA A 46 -14.71 -4.52 -4.78
N PRO A 47 -13.37 -4.62 -4.71
CA PRO A 47 -12.50 -3.46 -4.88
C PRO A 47 -12.74 -2.79 -6.23
N SER A 48 -13.01 -1.48 -6.23
CA SER A 48 -13.08 -0.69 -7.46
C SER A 48 -11.70 -0.58 -8.12
N GLU A 49 -11.64 -0.27 -9.42
CA GLU A 49 -10.37 0.06 -10.12
C GLU A 49 -9.74 1.40 -9.69
N ARG A 50 -10.18 1.97 -8.57
CA ARG A 50 -9.70 3.27 -8.12
C ARG A 50 -8.30 3.16 -7.55
N VAL A 51 -7.43 4.09 -7.98
CA VAL A 51 -6.12 4.27 -7.39
C VAL A 51 -6.25 4.90 -5.99
N ARG A 52 -5.40 4.46 -5.07
CA ARG A 52 -5.26 4.92 -3.69
C ARG A 52 -3.79 5.16 -3.41
N ILE A 53 -3.47 6.30 -2.83
CA ILE A 53 -2.14 6.57 -2.30
C ILE A 53 -2.25 6.46 -0.78
N LEU A 54 -1.65 5.42 -0.20
CA LEU A 54 -1.73 5.20 1.25
C LEU A 54 -0.63 5.96 1.97
N SER A 55 -0.86 6.27 3.25
CA SER A 55 0.20 6.79 4.11
C SER A 55 1.33 5.76 4.23
N PRO A 56 2.61 6.18 4.29
CA PRO A 56 3.72 5.30 4.66
C PRO A 56 3.54 4.58 6.01
N PHE A 57 2.65 5.11 6.85
CA PHE A 57 2.32 4.60 8.18
C PHE A 57 0.95 3.92 8.22
N ASP A 58 0.37 3.59 7.07
CA ASP A 58 -0.91 2.90 7.00
C ASP A 58 -0.86 1.56 7.78
N PRO A 59 -1.88 1.22 8.60
CA PRO A 59 -1.93 -0.05 9.31
C PRO A 59 -1.80 -1.30 8.42
N ALA A 60 -2.19 -1.21 7.14
CA ALA A 60 -2.01 -2.30 6.19
C ALA A 60 -0.53 -2.65 5.94
N LEU A 61 0.37 -1.67 6.10
CA LEU A 61 1.79 -1.77 5.73
C LEU A 61 2.74 -1.70 6.93
N ARG A 62 2.23 -1.41 8.13
CA ARG A 62 3.03 -1.31 9.36
C ARG A 62 3.80 -2.58 9.69
N ASP A 63 3.16 -3.76 9.54
CA ASP A 63 3.83 -5.04 9.63
C ASP A 63 4.29 -5.48 8.24
N ARG A 64 5.60 -5.34 8.00
CA ARG A 64 6.23 -5.64 6.70
C ARG A 64 6.06 -7.09 6.29
N LYS A 65 6.21 -8.04 7.23
CA LYS A 65 6.08 -9.47 6.93
C LYS A 65 4.65 -9.82 6.59
N ARG A 66 3.68 -9.18 7.26
CA ARG A 66 2.27 -9.32 6.93
C ARG A 66 1.94 -8.69 5.58
N ALA A 67 2.46 -7.49 5.27
CA ALA A 67 2.23 -6.81 4.00
C ALA A 67 2.80 -7.61 2.82
N GLU A 68 4.04 -8.08 2.94
CA GLU A 68 4.69 -8.95 1.95
C GLU A 68 3.89 -10.25 1.75
N ARG A 69 3.46 -10.88 2.84
CA ARG A 69 2.65 -12.11 2.78
C ARG A 69 1.29 -11.91 2.12
N LEU A 70 0.59 -10.82 2.43
CA LEU A 70 -0.78 -10.60 1.94
C LEU A 70 -0.82 -10.01 0.53
N PHE A 71 0.16 -9.16 0.17
CA PHE A 71 0.12 -8.37 -1.06
C PHE A 71 1.31 -8.62 -1.99
N GLY A 72 2.31 -9.41 -1.57
CA GLY A 72 3.54 -9.58 -2.34
C GLY A 72 4.35 -8.28 -2.44
N PHE A 73 4.21 -7.39 -1.45
CA PHE A 73 4.72 -6.02 -1.50
C PHE A 73 5.74 -5.72 -0.41
N SER A 74 7.01 -5.64 -0.79
CA SER A 74 8.12 -5.27 0.08
C SER A 74 8.22 -3.74 0.18
N TYR A 75 7.42 -3.16 1.07
CA TYR A 75 7.40 -1.73 1.30
C TYR A 75 8.27 -1.30 2.48
N ARG A 76 9.15 -0.33 2.24
CA ARG A 76 9.92 0.37 3.28
C ARG A 76 10.01 1.84 2.93
N ILE A 77 9.58 2.70 3.85
CA ILE A 77 9.88 4.12 3.79
C ILE A 77 11.38 4.34 4.06
N GLU A 78 12.02 5.19 3.27
CA GLU A 78 13.47 5.41 3.29
C GLU A 78 13.88 6.73 3.98
N ILE A 79 13.03 7.26 4.86
CA ILE A 79 13.31 8.52 5.59
C ILE A 79 14.60 8.48 6.41
N PHE A 80 14.99 7.29 6.88
CA PHE A 80 16.20 7.07 7.66
C PHE A 80 17.38 6.58 6.81
N VAL A 81 17.16 6.32 5.52
CA VAL A 81 18.22 5.88 4.61
C VAL A 81 18.94 7.13 4.07
N PRO A 82 20.29 7.18 4.14
CA PRO A 82 21.06 8.27 3.54
C PRO A 82 20.72 8.43 2.06
N GLU A 83 20.64 9.67 1.56
CA GLU A 83 20.17 9.97 0.21
C GLU A 83 20.83 9.14 -0.90
N PRO A 84 22.17 8.94 -0.95
CA PRO A 84 22.80 8.14 -2.00
C PRO A 84 22.48 6.65 -1.96
N LYS A 85 21.90 6.16 -0.87
CA LYS A 85 21.53 4.74 -0.67
C LYS A 85 20.03 4.49 -0.83
N ARG A 86 19.24 5.54 -1.10
CA ARG A 86 17.81 5.43 -1.32
C ARG A 86 17.55 4.78 -2.67
N ARG A 87 16.54 3.91 -2.71
CA ARG A 87 16.08 3.27 -3.93
C ARG A 87 14.92 4.02 -4.57
N TYR A 88 14.00 4.51 -3.74
CA TYR A 88 12.77 5.16 -4.19
C TYR A 88 12.68 6.61 -3.70
N GLY A 89 13.40 6.99 -2.65
CA GLY A 89 13.44 8.40 -2.22
C GLY A 89 12.95 8.61 -0.79
N TYR A 90 12.87 9.87 -0.38
CA TYR A 90 12.78 10.21 1.04
C TYR A 90 11.43 9.82 1.66
N TYR A 91 10.33 10.39 1.16
CA TYR A 91 8.98 10.20 1.71
C TYR A 91 8.06 9.57 0.67
N VAL A 92 8.32 8.29 0.38
CA VAL A 92 7.68 7.55 -0.70
C VAL A 92 6.37 6.93 -0.22
N PHE A 93 5.29 7.20 -0.93
CA PHE A 93 3.98 6.67 -0.64
C PHE A 93 3.71 5.39 -1.45
N PRO A 94 3.15 4.35 -0.82
CA PRO A 94 2.63 3.17 -1.51
C PRO A 94 1.38 3.52 -2.33
N VAL A 95 1.28 2.96 -3.54
CA VAL A 95 0.16 3.18 -4.45
C VAL A 95 -0.53 1.85 -4.71
N PHE A 96 -1.85 1.82 -4.51
CA PHE A 96 -2.71 0.67 -4.73
C PHE A 96 -3.75 0.97 -5.80
N GLU A 97 -4.16 -0.04 -6.56
CA GLU A 97 -5.30 -0.01 -7.47
C GLU A 97 -6.21 -1.19 -7.15
N GLY A 98 -7.41 -0.89 -6.65
CA GLY A 98 -8.24 -1.90 -6.01
C GLY A 98 -7.57 -2.47 -4.76
N ASP A 99 -7.33 -3.77 -4.76
CA ASP A 99 -6.66 -4.54 -3.69
C ASP A 99 -5.18 -4.85 -3.98
N ARG A 100 -4.65 -4.37 -5.11
CA ARG A 100 -3.28 -4.67 -5.54
C ARG A 100 -2.34 -3.48 -5.41
N PRO A 101 -1.13 -3.67 -4.90
CA PRO A 101 -0.06 -2.68 -4.99
C PRO A 101 0.31 -2.49 -6.46
N ILE A 102 0.38 -1.24 -6.92
CA ILE A 102 0.79 -0.91 -8.29
C ILE A 102 2.10 -0.14 -8.37
N GLY A 103 2.62 0.33 -7.23
CA GLY A 103 3.91 0.98 -7.18
C GLY A 103 4.12 1.89 -5.99
N ARG A 104 5.04 2.82 -6.17
CA ARG A 104 5.55 3.75 -5.16
C ARG A 104 5.65 5.14 -5.75
N ILE A 105 5.27 6.19 -5.01
CA ILE A 105 5.30 7.57 -5.48
C ILE A 105 6.03 8.49 -4.50
N ASP A 106 7.05 9.22 -4.96
CA ASP A 106 7.66 10.34 -4.24
C ASP A 106 6.93 11.62 -4.63
N MET A 107 6.21 12.19 -3.68
CA MET A 107 5.48 13.44 -3.87
C MET A 107 5.59 14.32 -2.63
N LYS A 108 5.56 15.63 -2.84
CA LYS A 108 5.66 16.62 -1.77
C LYS A 108 4.75 17.80 -2.04
N CYS A 109 3.95 18.18 -1.06
CA CYS A 109 3.21 19.44 -1.09
C CYS A 109 4.16 20.61 -0.78
N LEU A 110 4.33 21.50 -1.75
CA LEU A 110 5.05 22.76 -1.63
C LEU A 110 4.06 23.85 -1.24
N ARG A 111 3.87 24.04 0.07
CA ARG A 111 2.82 24.93 0.60
C ARG A 111 2.93 26.38 0.12
N ALA A 112 4.15 26.88 -0.05
CA ALA A 112 4.39 28.24 -0.54
C ALA A 112 3.93 28.44 -1.99
N GLU A 113 3.86 27.36 -2.78
CA GLU A 113 3.50 27.37 -4.20
C GLU A 113 2.10 26.77 -4.43
N THR A 114 1.40 26.39 -3.34
CA THR A 114 0.11 25.67 -3.39
C THR A 114 0.11 24.50 -4.37
N CYS A 115 1.23 23.78 -4.48
CA CYS A 115 1.46 22.77 -5.51
C CYS A 115 1.87 21.42 -4.90
N LEU A 116 1.25 20.33 -5.35
CA LEU A 116 1.72 18.97 -5.11
C LEU A 116 2.74 18.60 -6.19
N LYS A 117 4.02 18.58 -5.82
CA LYS A 117 5.10 18.18 -6.72
C LYS A 117 5.27 16.66 -6.70
N VAL A 118 5.06 16.02 -7.84
CA VAL A 118 5.32 14.59 -8.06
C VAL A 118 6.71 14.46 -8.66
N ARG A 119 7.63 13.88 -7.88
CA ARG A 119 9.03 13.72 -8.30
C ARG A 119 9.23 12.45 -9.10
N ALA A 120 8.62 11.37 -8.64
CA ALA A 120 8.72 10.09 -9.32
C ALA A 120 7.64 9.10 -8.90
N PHE A 121 7.26 8.22 -9.82
CA PHE A 121 6.44 7.04 -9.62
C PHE A 121 7.18 5.82 -10.18
N TRP A 122 7.35 4.79 -9.36
CA TRP A 122 7.93 3.51 -9.73
C TRP A 122 6.83 2.46 -9.74
N PRO A 123 6.42 1.97 -10.93
CA PRO A 123 5.47 0.86 -11.00
C PRO A 123 6.10 -0.44 -10.51
N GLU A 124 5.27 -1.36 -10.03
CA GLU A 124 5.69 -2.75 -9.80
C GLU A 124 6.07 -3.44 -11.13
N VAL A 125 6.96 -4.44 -11.06
CA VAL A 125 7.55 -5.10 -12.25
C VAL A 125 6.50 -5.65 -13.23
N HIS A 126 5.37 -6.09 -12.70
CA HIS A 126 4.28 -6.70 -13.47
C HIS A 126 3.17 -5.69 -13.85
N ILE A 127 3.41 -4.39 -13.67
CA ILE A 127 2.42 -3.34 -13.90
C ILE A 127 2.78 -2.52 -15.14
N GLU A 128 1.92 -2.62 -16.15
CA GLU A 128 2.00 -1.77 -17.34
C GLU A 128 1.41 -0.39 -17.05
N VAL A 129 2.11 0.71 -17.32
CA VAL A 129 1.59 2.06 -17.06
C VAL A 129 1.07 2.70 -18.35
N GLY A 130 -0.10 2.23 -18.80
CA GLY A 130 -0.81 2.82 -19.93
C GLY A 130 -1.56 4.12 -19.58
N LYS A 131 -2.04 4.83 -20.61
CA LYS A 131 -2.76 6.11 -20.48
C LYS A 131 -3.89 6.08 -19.45
N GLY A 132 -4.68 5.00 -19.40
CA GLY A 132 -5.79 4.86 -18.45
C GLY A 132 -5.33 4.82 -16.99
N ARG A 133 -4.21 4.13 -16.70
CA ARG A 133 -3.65 4.07 -15.34
C ARG A 133 -3.03 5.40 -14.93
N VAL A 134 -2.36 6.08 -15.85
CA VAL A 134 -1.88 7.46 -15.64
C VAL A 134 -3.05 8.37 -15.28
N GLN A 135 -4.16 8.32 -16.01
CA GLN A 135 -5.34 9.13 -15.72
C GLN A 135 -5.91 8.85 -14.32
N ARG A 136 -6.05 7.57 -13.93
CA ARG A 136 -6.55 7.21 -12.59
C ARG A 136 -5.60 7.63 -11.48
N LEU A 137 -4.28 7.52 -11.69
CA LEU A 137 -3.26 8.01 -10.76
C LEU A 137 -3.33 9.53 -10.62
N THR A 138 -3.43 10.27 -11.73
CA THR A 138 -3.60 11.72 -11.72
C THR A 138 -4.86 12.14 -10.95
N THR A 139 -6.01 11.48 -11.18
CA THR A 139 -7.23 11.75 -10.42
C THR A 139 -7.07 11.49 -8.91
N GLU A 140 -6.26 10.52 -8.51
CA GLU A 140 -5.94 10.32 -7.09
C GLU A 140 -4.98 11.39 -6.54
N LEU A 141 -4.00 11.81 -7.33
CA LEU A 141 -3.09 12.90 -7.00
C LEU A 141 -3.82 14.23 -6.83
N GLU A 142 -4.85 14.52 -7.63
CA GLU A 142 -5.71 15.69 -7.47
C GLU A 142 -6.46 15.67 -6.13
N ARG A 143 -6.89 14.49 -5.68
CA ARG A 143 -7.48 14.33 -4.35
C ARG A 143 -6.44 14.54 -3.25
N MET A 144 -5.23 14.02 -3.42
CA MET A 144 -4.13 14.25 -2.48
C MET A 144 -3.71 15.72 -2.42
N ALA A 145 -3.67 16.42 -3.57
CA ALA A 145 -3.37 17.84 -3.65
C ALA A 145 -4.40 18.65 -2.85
N ARG A 146 -5.70 18.44 -3.12
CA ARG A 146 -6.78 19.10 -2.36
C ARG A 146 -6.71 18.80 -0.86
N PHE A 147 -6.48 17.54 -0.49
CA PHE A 147 -6.33 17.14 0.91
C PHE A 147 -5.13 17.84 1.58
N ALA A 148 -4.03 18.02 0.85
CA ALA A 148 -2.82 18.69 1.35
C ALA A 148 -2.86 20.22 1.25
N GLY A 149 -3.96 20.81 0.77
CA GLY A 149 -4.11 22.26 0.59
C GLY A 149 -3.40 22.84 -0.64
N ALA A 150 -3.14 22.01 -1.66
CA ALA A 150 -2.60 22.42 -2.95
C ALA A 150 -3.71 22.53 -4.01
N SER A 151 -3.64 23.56 -4.87
CA SER A 151 -4.49 23.77 -6.03
C SER A 151 -3.97 23.06 -7.28
N ASP A 152 -2.65 22.90 -7.37
CA ASP A 152 -1.97 22.45 -8.58
C ASP A 152 -1.17 21.16 -8.36
N ILE A 153 -0.88 20.47 -9.47
CA ILE A 153 0.02 19.33 -9.51
C ILE A 153 1.10 19.62 -10.55
N ALA A 154 2.35 19.45 -10.15
CA ALA A 154 3.49 19.52 -11.07
C ALA A 154 4.22 18.19 -11.10
N PHE A 155 4.56 17.72 -12.28
CA PHE A 155 5.34 16.51 -12.48
C PHE A 155 6.78 16.89 -12.85
N GLU A 156 7.76 16.29 -12.19
CA GLU A 156 9.14 16.42 -12.62
C GLU A 156 9.36 15.75 -13.98
N LYS A 157 10.40 16.18 -14.69
CA LYS A 157 10.85 15.48 -15.89
C LYS A 157 11.20 14.03 -15.51
N ASP A 158 10.76 13.09 -16.34
CA ASP A 158 10.97 11.65 -16.14
C ASP A 158 10.36 11.13 -14.82
N TRP A 159 9.25 11.72 -14.36
CA TRP A 159 8.57 11.27 -13.15
C TRP A 159 8.10 9.81 -13.24
N LEU A 160 7.73 9.31 -14.41
CA LEU A 160 7.42 7.89 -14.59
C LEU A 160 8.74 7.13 -14.73
N ARG A 161 9.12 6.39 -13.69
CA ARG A 161 10.38 5.64 -13.61
C ARG A 161 10.20 4.20 -14.06
N GLU A 162 11.32 3.56 -14.37
CA GLU A 162 11.36 2.12 -14.58
C GLU A 162 11.04 1.37 -13.28
N SER A 163 10.49 0.17 -13.44
CA SER A 163 10.19 -0.69 -12.30
C SER A 163 11.47 -1.17 -11.62
N HIS A 164 11.34 -1.41 -10.32
CA HIS A 164 12.44 -1.81 -9.47
C HIS A 164 12.01 -3.10 -8.75
N PRO A 165 12.65 -4.25 -9.03
CA PRO A 165 12.24 -5.52 -8.42
C PRO A 165 12.43 -5.47 -6.92
N ASP A 166 11.42 -5.82 -6.13
CA ASP A 166 11.48 -5.75 -4.68
C ASP A 166 12.78 -6.33 -4.10
N PRO A 167 13.40 -5.66 -3.12
CA PRO A 167 14.65 -6.14 -2.54
C PRO A 167 14.38 -7.48 -1.84
N LYS A 168 15.19 -8.49 -2.18
CA LYS A 168 15.17 -9.80 -1.51
C LYS A 168 15.52 -9.69 -0.03
#